data_AF-A0A0G0PQV7-F1
#
_entry.id   AF-A0A0G0PQV7-F1
#
_cell.length_a   1.000
_cell.length_b   1.000
_cell.length_c   1.000
_cell.angle_alpha   90.00
_cell.angle_beta   90.00
_cell.angle_gamma   90.00
#
_symmetry.space_group_name_H-M   'P 1'
#
loop_
_entity.id
_entity.type
_entity.pdbx_description
1 polymer ?
#
loop_
_entity_poly.entity_id
_entity_poly.type
_entity_poly.pdbx_seq_one_letter_code
_entity_poly.pdbx_strand_id
1 'polypeptide(L)' 'MNAIELFLILYFISAGFIYALQSQTGIPFTIPGDIYIHIGTKKVYIPIASSLVLTIVLYLILNSFRR' A
#
# COMPACT_ATOMS: atom_id res chain seq x y z
N MET A 1 1.21 23.01 -3.84
CA MET A 1 1.59 21.60 -3.70
C MET A 1 1.75 21.02 -5.09
N ASN A 2 2.93 20.52 -5.41
CA ASN A 2 3.20 19.92 -6.72
C ASN A 2 2.45 18.57 -6.84
N ALA A 3 2.19 18.12 -8.07
CA ALA A 3 1.50 16.84 -8.30
C ALA A 3 2.26 15.65 -7.68
N ILE A 4 3.59 15.71 -7.69
CA ILE A 4 4.46 14.70 -7.05
C ILE A 4 4.29 14.71 -5.53
N GLU A 5 4.26 15.90 -4.91
CA GLU A 5 4.05 16.04 -3.47
C GLU A 5 2.68 15.50 -3.05
N LEU A 6 1.62 15.87 -3.80
CA LEU A 6 0.27 15.36 -3.59
C LEU A 6 0.23 13.84 -3.70
N PHE A 7 0.85 13.28 -4.74
CA PHE A 7 0.89 11.84 -4.95
C PHE A 7 1.57 11.11 -3.79
N LEU A 8 2.73 11.59 -3.33
CA LEU A 8 3.47 10.98 -2.22
C LEU A 8 2.67 11.06 -0.91
N ILE A 9 2.04 12.20 -0.62
CA ILE A 9 1.19 12.35 0.57
C ILE A 9 0.05 11.34 0.54
N LEU A 10 -0.67 11.24 -0.58
CA LEU A 10 -1.77 10.29 -0.73
C LEU A 10 -1.28 8.83 -0.64
N TYR A 11 -0.11 8.53 -1.20
CA TYR A 11 0.51 7.22 -1.11
C TYR A 11 0.82 6.83 0.34
N PHE A 12 1.49 7.70 1.10
CA PHE A 12 1.82 7.42 2.51
C PHE A 12 0.59 7.32 3.39
N ILE A 13 -0.41 8.18 3.19
CA ILE A 13 -1.69 8.11 3.91
C ILE A 13 -2.39 6.77 3.63
N SER A 14 -2.49 6.38 2.36
CA SER A 14 -3.17 5.15 1.95
C SER A 14 -2.43 3.91 2.46
N ALA A 15 -1.11 3.87 2.32
CA ALA A 15 -0.29 2.78 2.83
C ALA A 15 -0.38 2.66 4.36
N GLY A 16 -0.32 3.79 5.07
CA GLY A 16 -0.48 3.84 6.52
C GLY A 16 -1.87 3.37 6.98
N PHE A 17 -2.92 3.78 6.27
CA PHE A 17 -4.29 3.33 6.54
C PHE A 17 -4.45 1.81 6.35
N ILE A 18 -3.94 1.27 5.24
CA ILE A 18 -3.94 -0.18 4.99
C ILE A 18 -3.18 -0.92 6.09
N TYR A 19 -2.00 -0.43 6.47
CA TYR A 19 -1.22 -1.02 7.56
C TYR A 19 -1.97 -1.01 8.90
N ALA A 20 -2.64 0.11 9.22
CA ALA A 20 -3.43 0.25 10.45
C ALA A 20 -4.68 -0.65 10.49
N LEU A 21 -5.27 -0.96 9.33
CA LEU A 21 -6.36 -1.95 9.24
C LEU A 21 -5.84 -3.38 9.39
N GLN A 22 -4.69 -3.70 8.79
CA GLN A 22 -4.09 -5.03 8.89
C GLN A 22 -3.58 -5.34 10.30
N SER A 23 -3.07 -4.34 11.03
CA SER A 23 -2.54 -4.54 12.39
C SER A 23 -3.61 -5.05 13.37
N GLN A 24 -4.89 -4.77 13.11
CA GLN A 24 -6.02 -5.18 13.96
C GLN A 24 -6.51 -6.61 13.68
N THR A 25 -6.34 -7.11 12.45
CA THR A 25 -6.94 -8.37 11.99
C THR A 25 -6.00 -9.58 12.14
N GLY A 26 -4.72 -9.36 12.46
CA GLY A 26 -3.72 -10.41 12.72
C GLY A 26 -3.26 -11.20 11.49
N ILE A 27 -4.02 -11.12 10.39
CA ILE A 27 -3.75 -11.71 9.08
C ILE A 27 -3.38 -10.56 8.13
N PRO A 28 -2.14 -10.53 7.59
CA PRO A 28 -1.77 -9.51 6.62
C PRO A 28 -2.57 -9.73 5.34
N PHE A 29 -3.09 -8.64 4.79
CA PHE A 29 -3.66 -8.66 3.46
C PHE A 29 -2.49 -8.71 2.47
N THR A 30 -2.32 -9.89 1.88
CA THR A 30 -1.24 -10.24 0.95
C THR A 30 -1.84 -10.49 -0.42
N ILE A 31 -1.25 -9.88 -1.44
CA ILE A 31 -1.60 -10.11 -2.84
C ILE A 31 -0.52 -11.03 -3.45
N PRO A 32 -0.84 -11.87 -4.45
CA PRO A 32 0.18 -12.59 -5.19
C PRO A 32 1.33 -11.67 -5.64
N GLY A 33 2.56 -12.02 -5.25
CA GLY A 33 3.76 -11.21 -5.48
C GLY A 33 4.24 -10.41 -4.27
N ASP A 34 3.45 -10.34 -3.20
CA ASP A 34 3.95 -9.90 -1.90
C ASP A 34 4.74 -11.01 -1.20
N ILE A 35 5.76 -10.63 -0.45
CA ILE A 35 6.58 -11.57 0.32
C ILE A 35 6.10 -11.51 1.77
N TYR A 36 5.47 -12.60 2.23
CA TYR A 36 5.11 -12.78 3.62
C TYR A 36 5.83 -13.99 4.20
N ILE A 37 6.70 -13.75 5.18
CA ILE A 37 7.48 -14.78 5.85
C ILE A 37 7.11 -14.77 7.33
N HIS A 38 6.65 -15.93 7.81
CA HIS A 38 6.28 -16.14 9.22
C HIS A 38 7.25 -17.16 9.85
N ILE A 39 8.15 -16.72 10.73
CA ILE A 39 9.11 -17.58 11.45
C ILE A 39 8.88 -17.42 12.96
N GLY A 40 8.18 -18.38 13.57
CA GLY A 40 7.86 -18.35 15.00
C GLY A 40 7.03 -17.12 15.38
N THR A 41 7.61 -16.21 16.16
CA THR A 41 6.99 -14.92 16.55
C THR A 41 7.32 -13.77 15.59
N LYS A 42 8.28 -13.95 14.68
CA LYS A 42 8.70 -12.91 13.73
C LYS A 42 7.86 -13.00 12.46
N LYS A 43 7.22 -11.89 12.12
CA LYS A 43 6.46 -11.70 10.89
C LYS A 43 7.20 -10.66 10.06
N VAL A 44 7.67 -11.04 8.87
CA VAL A 44 8.26 -10.12 7.90
C VAL A 44 7.31 -10.04 6.72
N TYR A 45 6.87 -8.82 6.40
CA TYR A 45 6.00 -8.54 5.28
C TYR A 45 6.64 -7.49 4.37
N ILE A 46 6.79 -7.82 3.10
CA ILE A 46 7.30 -6.92 2.06
C ILE A 46 6.20 -6.76 1.00
N PRO A 47 5.48 -5.62 0.98
CA PRO A 47 4.33 -5.38 0.10
C PRO A 47 4.75 -4.99 -1.32
N ILE A 48 5.46 -5.86 -2.06
CA ILE A 48 5.96 -5.56 -3.41
C ILE A 48 4.79 -5.37 -4.39
N ALA A 49 3.93 -6.37 -4.53
CA ALA A 49 2.79 -6.30 -5.44
C ALA A 49 1.75 -5.29 -4.94
N SER A 50 1.50 -5.27 -3.63
CA SER A 50 0.57 -4.33 -3.00
C SER A 50 0.97 -2.87 -3.22
N SER A 51 2.25 -2.52 -3.13
CA SER A 51 2.73 -1.15 -3.39
C SER A 51 2.59 -0.75 -4.87
N LEU A 52 2.84 -1.68 -5.79
CA LEU A 52 2.63 -1.47 -7.23
C LEU A 52 1.14 -1.26 -7.55
N VAL A 53 0.26 -2.10 -7.01
CA VAL A 53 -1.19 -1.96 -7.16
C VAL A 53 -1.66 -0.62 -6.60
N LEU A 54 -1.23 -0.25 -5.40
CA LEU A 54 -1.59 1.03 -4.78
C LEU A 54 -1.15 2.22 -5.65
N THR A 55 0.05 2.15 -6.22
CA THR A 55 0.59 3.16 -7.14
C THR A 55 -0.27 3.29 -8.39
N ILE A 56 -0.63 2.18 -9.03
CA ILE A 56 -1.49 2.17 -10.22
C ILE A 56 -2.87 2.76 -9.90
N VAL A 57 -3.47 2.36 -8.78
CA VAL A 57 -4.78 2.86 -8.35
C VAL A 57 -4.74 4.37 -8.13
N LEU A 58 -3.75 4.87 -7.38
CA LEU A 58 -3.60 6.31 -7.12
C LEU A 58 -3.35 7.09 -8.42
N TYR A 59 -2.55 6.55 -9.32
CA TYR A 59 -2.33 7.16 -10.63
C TYR A 59 -3.62 7.26 -11.43
N LEU A 60 -4.39 6.18 -11.53
CA LEU A 60 -5.66 6.17 -12.26
C LEU A 60 -6.66 7.16 -11.67
N ILE A 61 -6.78 7.20 -10.33
CA ILE A 61 -7.66 8.14 -9.62
C ILE A 61 -7.25 9.58 -9.92
N LEU A 62 -5.99 9.94 -9.69
CA LEU A 62 -5.53 11.32 -9.90
C LEU A 62 -5.59 11.73 -11.37
N ASN A 63 -5.29 10.82 -12.30
CA ASN A 63 -5.38 11.09 -13.72
C ASN A 63 -6.83 11.24 -14.19
N SER A 64 -7.78 10.58 -13.53
CA SER A 64 -9.21 10.73 -13.85
C SER A 64 -9.75 12.13 -13.53
N PHE A 65 -9.19 12.81 -12.53
CA PHE A 65 -9.55 14.20 -12.17
C PHE A 65 -8.86 15.27 -13.03
N ARG A 66 -7.88 14.87 -13.86
CA ARG A 66 -7.16 15.79 -14.76
C ARG A 66 -7.82 15.87 -16.14
N ARG A 67 -8.65 14.89 -16.51
CA ARG A 67 -9.50 14.95 -17.70
C ARG A 67 -10.76 15.75 -17.43
#